data_AF-A0AAW2JCQ7-F1
#
_entry.id   AF-A0AAW2JCQ7-F1
#
_cell.length_a   1.000
_cell.length_b   1.000
_cell.length_c   1.000
_cell.angle_alpha   90.00
_cell.angle_beta   90.00
_cell.angle_gamma   90.00
#
_symmetry.space_group_name_H-M   'P 1'
#
loop_
_entity.id
_entity.type
_entity.pdbx_description
1 polymer ?
#
loop_
_entity_poly.entity_id
_entity_poly.type
_entity_poly.pdbx_seq_one_letter_code
_entity_poly.pdbx_strand_id
1 'polypeptide(L)'
;MPANNCFDDCSGRWCSEIHVGPVGHPFKSCRGPQASIRKGAHEWVEAVVEDMLVPVEAYHLYDRLGKRISHEERFSIPRIPAVVELCIQAGVDLPEYPTKRRRKPVIRIGRKEFIDADESELPDPDPDAPKRKILAEILDSEIVPPSAKKIRHYLLRNARCGKR
;
A
#
# COMPACT_ATOMS: atom_id res chain seq x y z
N MET A 1 -7.31 -7.57 9.65
CA MET A 1 -6.24 -8.43 10.22
C MET A 1 -5.42 -7.59 11.18
N PRO A 2 -5.22 -7.99 12.45
CA PRO A 2 -4.35 -7.24 13.35
C PRO A 2 -2.90 -7.39 12.85
N ALA A 3 -2.32 -6.26 12.44
CA ALA A 3 -0.88 -6.15 12.28
C ALA A 3 -0.28 -5.95 13.68
N ASN A 4 0.90 -6.51 13.91
CA ASN A 4 1.62 -6.33 15.16
C ASN A 4 2.93 -5.57 14.87
N ASN A 5 3.13 -4.45 15.53
CA ASN A 5 4.36 -3.65 15.55
C ASN A 5 5.27 -4.08 16.67
N CYS A 6 6.56 -3.79 16.54
CA CYS A 6 7.50 -3.93 17.64
C CYS A 6 7.44 -2.70 18.56
N PHE A 7 6.91 -2.83 19.78
CA PHE A 7 7.06 -1.83 20.84
C PHE A 7 8.28 -2.12 21.70
N ASP A 8 8.86 -1.05 22.23
CA ASP A 8 10.09 -1.06 23.01
C ASP A 8 9.74 -0.51 24.40
N ASP A 9 9.70 -1.38 25.41
CA ASP A 9 9.26 -1.07 26.78
C ASP A 9 10.14 -0.02 27.50
N CYS A 10 11.34 0.32 27.01
CA CYS A 10 12.30 1.03 27.87
C CYS A 10 13.03 2.27 27.33
N SER A 11 12.74 2.82 26.14
CA SER A 11 13.37 4.11 25.75
C SER A 11 12.68 4.98 24.68
N GLY A 12 11.42 4.70 24.32
CA GLY A 12 10.65 5.59 23.45
C GLY A 12 11.13 5.71 22.00
N ARG A 13 11.82 4.68 21.46
CA ARG A 13 12.11 4.60 20.03
C ARG A 13 11.66 3.26 19.45
N TRP A 14 10.79 3.32 18.46
CA TRP A 14 10.20 2.17 17.79
C TRP A 14 11.18 1.50 16.82
N CYS A 15 11.05 0.17 16.68
CA CYS A 15 11.71 -0.59 15.63
C CYS A 15 10.76 -0.65 14.42
N SER A 16 11.27 -0.45 13.20
CA SER A 16 10.48 -0.47 11.97
C SER A 16 10.13 -1.89 11.47
N GLU A 17 10.26 -2.91 12.34
CA GLU A 17 9.87 -4.28 12.03
C GLU A 17 8.35 -4.42 12.22
N ILE A 18 7.67 -4.95 11.19
CA ILE A 18 6.23 -5.16 11.18
C ILE A 18 5.97 -6.66 10.95
N HIS A 19 5.05 -7.22 11.73
CA HIS A 19 4.56 -8.58 11.56
C HIS A 19 3.10 -8.58 11.15
N VAL A 20 2.79 -9.30 10.07
CA VAL A 20 1.42 -9.53 9.62
C VAL A 20 1.00 -10.92 10.06
N GLY A 21 0.19 -10.99 11.12
CA GLY A 21 -0.29 -12.24 11.69
C GLY A 21 -0.70 -12.10 13.15
N PRO A 22 -1.46 -13.08 13.68
CA PRO A 22 -2.06 -12.99 15.02
C PRO A 22 -1.02 -13.03 16.16
N VAL A 23 0.16 -13.60 15.91
CA VAL A 23 1.21 -13.74 16.92
C VAL A 23 2.54 -13.43 16.25
N GLY A 24 3.21 -12.39 16.76
CA GLY A 24 4.55 -12.03 16.33
C GLY A 24 5.56 -13.17 16.51
N HIS A 25 6.59 -13.18 15.67
CA HIS A 25 7.57 -14.26 15.71
C HIS A 25 8.52 -14.13 16.92
N PRO A 26 9.05 -15.26 17.45
CA PRO A 26 9.99 -15.22 18.58
C PRO A 26 11.45 -14.93 18.15
N PHE A 27 11.70 -14.63 16.87
CA PHE A 27 13.06 -14.34 16.39
C PHE A 27 13.60 -13.06 17.03
N LYS A 28 14.82 -13.15 17.57
CA LYS A 28 15.56 -12.02 18.14
C LYS A 28 16.25 -11.21 17.03
N SER A 29 15.46 -10.65 16.13
CA SER A 29 15.95 -9.90 14.96
C SER A 29 16.02 -8.40 15.18
N CYS A 30 15.50 -7.89 16.31
CA CYS A 30 15.31 -6.46 16.53
C CYS A 30 16.59 -5.67 16.25
N ARG A 31 16.49 -4.74 15.30
CA ARG A 31 17.55 -3.76 15.00
C ARG A 31 17.28 -2.38 15.59
N GLY A 32 16.31 -2.28 16.50
CA GLY A 32 15.95 -1.05 17.18
C GLY A 32 17.05 -0.54 18.12
N PRO A 33 16.90 0.68 18.65
CA PRO A 33 17.85 1.23 19.63
C PRO A 33 18.00 0.31 20.83
N GLN A 34 19.22 0.19 21.37
CA GLN A 34 19.52 -0.71 22.50
C GLN A 34 19.27 -2.21 22.23
N ALA A 35 19.16 -2.64 20.96
CA ALA A 35 19.06 -4.05 20.60
C ALA A 35 20.20 -4.91 21.19
N SER A 36 21.40 -4.35 21.36
CA SER A 36 22.53 -5.03 22.02
C SER A 36 22.22 -5.40 23.47
N ILE A 37 21.58 -4.51 24.24
CA ILE A 37 21.18 -4.73 25.63
C ILE A 37 20.07 -5.77 25.70
N ARG A 38 19.09 -5.67 24.81
CA ARG A 38 17.96 -6.62 24.74
C ARG A 38 18.29 -7.94 24.02
N LYS A 39 19.54 -8.13 23.57
CA LYS A 39 19.98 -9.30 22.79
C LYS A 39 19.08 -9.58 21.56
N GLY A 40 18.63 -8.52 20.91
CA GLY A 40 17.75 -8.58 19.72
C GLY A 40 16.28 -8.89 20.02
N ALA A 41 15.85 -8.93 21.28
CA ALA A 41 14.44 -9.10 21.63
C ALA A 41 13.64 -7.80 21.42
N HIS A 42 12.38 -7.95 21.02
CA HIS A 42 11.35 -6.90 21.00
C HIS A 42 10.03 -7.48 21.50
N GLU A 43 9.12 -6.60 21.89
CA GLU A 43 7.75 -6.94 22.22
C GLU A 43 6.83 -6.55 21.07
N TRP A 44 5.80 -7.35 20.82
CA TRP A 44 4.82 -7.10 19.78
C TRP A 44 3.61 -6.38 20.36
N VAL A 45 3.16 -5.32 19.71
CA VAL A 45 1.99 -4.51 20.06
C VAL A 45 1.12 -4.36 18.83
N GLU A 46 -0.16 -4.11 19.00
CA GLU A 46 -1.08 -3.87 17.90
C GLU A 46 -0.62 -2.68 17.04
N ALA A 47 -0.59 -2.88 15.73
CA ALA A 47 -0.23 -1.89 14.73
C ALA A 47 -1.48 -1.28 14.10
N VAL A 48 -1.41 0.00 13.79
CA VAL A 48 -2.39 0.66 12.93
C VAL A 48 -1.88 0.77 11.50
N VAL A 49 -2.77 1.07 10.55
CA VAL A 49 -2.42 1.17 9.13
C VAL A 49 -1.35 2.24 8.89
N GLU A 50 -1.36 3.30 9.68
CA GLU A 50 -0.41 4.42 9.66
C GLU A 50 1.01 3.98 10.01
N ASP A 51 1.19 2.87 10.73
CA ASP A 51 2.52 2.32 11.03
C ASP A 51 3.10 1.55 9.84
N MET A 52 2.23 1.05 8.95
CA MET A 52 2.63 0.37 7.71
C MET A 52 2.79 1.34 6.54
N LEU A 53 1.89 2.32 6.46
CA LEU A 53 1.81 3.27 5.37
C LEU A 53 2.17 4.65 5.88
N VAL A 54 3.34 5.14 5.44
CA VAL A 54 3.73 6.53 5.70
C VAL A 54 2.66 7.45 5.06
N PRO A 55 2.09 8.40 5.81
CA PRO A 55 1.09 9.34 5.29
C PRO A 55 1.76 10.33 4.33
N VAL A 56 1.97 9.87 3.10
CA VAL A 56 2.50 10.66 1.99
C VAL A 56 1.33 11.12 1.14
N GLU A 57 1.29 12.40 0.84
CA GLU A 57 0.31 12.97 -0.09
C GLU A 57 0.90 13.13 -1.48
N ALA A 58 0.07 12.95 -2.50
CA ALA A 58 0.39 13.16 -3.90
C ALA A 58 -0.65 14.11 -4.53
N TYR A 59 -0.22 14.88 -5.53
CA TYR A 59 -1.15 15.67 -6.35
C TYR A 59 -1.92 14.74 -7.28
N HIS A 60 -3.24 14.91 -7.32
CA HIS A 60 -4.07 14.21 -8.27
C HIS A 60 -4.13 14.98 -9.59
N LEU A 61 -3.80 14.31 -10.70
CA LEU A 61 -3.80 14.90 -12.04
C LEU A 61 -4.77 14.16 -12.95
N TYR A 62 -5.73 14.90 -13.51
CA TYR A 62 -6.64 14.36 -14.52
C TYR A 62 -5.88 13.77 -15.72
N ASP A 63 -4.85 14.46 -16.22
CA ASP A 63 -3.93 13.94 -17.23
C ASP A 63 -2.48 13.99 -16.76
N ARG A 64 -1.92 12.81 -16.44
CA ARG A 64 -0.55 12.66 -15.94
C ARG A 64 0.53 12.95 -16.98
N LEU A 65 0.21 12.85 -18.27
CA LEU A 65 1.14 13.25 -19.33
C LEU A 65 1.11 14.76 -19.58
N GLY A 66 0.15 15.47 -18.98
CA GLY A 66 -0.04 16.90 -19.16
C GLY A 66 1.08 17.77 -18.58
N LYS A 67 0.76 19.05 -18.43
CA LYS A 67 1.69 20.06 -17.92
C LYS A 67 2.11 19.72 -16.49
N ARG A 68 3.38 19.96 -16.18
CA ARG A 68 3.88 19.91 -14.79
C ARG A 68 3.22 21.01 -13.97
N ILE A 69 2.91 20.67 -12.72
CA ILE A 69 2.35 21.60 -11.73
C ILE A 69 3.36 22.72 -11.48
N SER A 70 2.97 23.97 -11.71
CA SER A 70 3.78 25.12 -11.31
C SER A 70 3.67 25.36 -9.80
N HIS A 71 4.60 26.13 -9.23
CA HIS A 71 4.58 26.45 -7.81
C HIS A 71 3.30 27.21 -7.41
N GLU A 72 2.78 28.06 -8.29
CA GLU A 72 1.57 28.86 -8.09
C GLU A 72 0.30 27.98 -8.14
N GLU A 73 0.28 26.96 -9.00
CA GLU A 73 -0.84 26.02 -9.18
C GLU A 73 -0.92 24.96 -8.06
N ARG A 74 0.07 24.87 -7.17
CA ARG A 74 0.13 23.81 -6.15
C ARG A 74 -1.06 23.80 -5.17
N PHE A 75 -1.74 24.93 -5.00
CA PHE A 75 -2.89 25.05 -4.10
C PHE A 75 -4.23 24.88 -4.80
N SER A 76 -4.27 24.94 -6.13
CA SER A 76 -5.49 24.71 -6.91
C SER A 76 -5.68 23.23 -7.27
N ILE A 77 -4.63 22.42 -7.12
CA ILE A 77 -4.66 20.98 -7.43
C ILE A 77 -4.90 20.18 -6.15
N PRO A 78 -5.87 19.26 -6.13
CA PRO A 78 -6.16 18.44 -4.96
C PRO A 78 -4.97 17.53 -4.61
N ARG A 79 -4.72 17.39 -3.31
CA ARG A 79 -3.76 16.43 -2.75
C ARG A 79 -4.55 15.28 -2.13
N ILE A 80 -4.16 14.06 -2.48
CA ILE A 80 -4.77 12.82 -1.99
C ILE A 80 -3.68 11.90 -1.43
N PRO A 81 -4.01 10.90 -0.61
CA PRO A 81 -3.01 9.94 -0.16
C PRO A 81 -2.33 9.26 -1.36
N ALA A 82 -1.00 9.13 -1.31
CA ALA A 82 -0.21 8.60 -2.41
C ALA A 82 -0.65 7.19 -2.82
N VAL A 83 -1.08 6.37 -1.86
CA VAL A 83 -1.64 5.03 -2.12
C VAL A 83 -2.90 5.10 -2.97
N VAL A 84 -3.79 6.08 -2.71
CA VAL A 84 -5.01 6.29 -3.50
C VAL A 84 -4.65 6.68 -4.93
N GLU A 85 -3.71 7.61 -5.13
CA GLU A 85 -3.24 8.00 -6.46
C GLU A 85 -2.58 6.82 -7.20
N LEU A 86 -1.82 5.97 -6.52
CA LEU A 86 -1.24 4.75 -7.11
C LEU A 86 -2.33 3.75 -7.54
N CYS A 87 -3.39 3.58 -6.76
CA CYS A 87 -4.54 2.76 -7.15
C CYS A 87 -5.23 3.32 -8.39
N ILE A 88 -5.43 4.64 -8.46
CA ILE A 88 -5.98 5.31 -9.65
C ILE A 88 -5.07 5.10 -10.87
N GLN A 89 -3.74 5.14 -10.67
CA GLN A 89 -2.76 4.83 -11.71
C GLN A 89 -2.86 3.38 -12.20
N ALA A 90 -3.11 2.44 -11.30
CA ALA A 90 -3.30 1.03 -11.61
C ALA A 90 -4.64 0.71 -12.31
N GLY A 91 -5.52 1.70 -12.48
CA GLY A 91 -6.78 1.55 -13.21
C GLY A 91 -8.02 1.49 -12.32
N VAL A 92 -7.91 1.81 -11.03
CA VAL A 92 -9.09 2.05 -10.18
C VAL A 92 -9.75 3.36 -10.61
N ASP A 93 -11.06 3.32 -10.85
CA ASP A 93 -11.83 4.51 -11.19
C ASP A 93 -12.58 4.99 -9.94
N LEU A 94 -12.21 6.18 -9.46
CA LEU A 94 -12.87 6.87 -8.36
C LEU A 94 -13.63 8.08 -8.93
N PRO A 95 -14.95 8.18 -8.74
CA PRO A 95 -15.74 9.28 -9.30
C PRO A 95 -15.36 10.64 -8.72
N GLU A 96 -14.83 10.69 -7.50
CA GLU A 96 -14.33 11.91 -6.86
C GLU A 96 -13.00 12.39 -7.48
N TYR A 97 -12.26 11.48 -8.12
CA TYR A 97 -10.91 11.72 -8.65
C TYR A 97 -10.79 11.18 -10.10
N PRO A 98 -11.47 11.82 -11.07
CA PRO A 98 -11.50 11.36 -12.45
C PRO A 98 -10.12 11.43 -13.09
N THR A 99 -9.81 10.46 -13.94
CA THR A 99 -8.53 10.40 -14.66
C THR A 99 -8.76 10.06 -16.12
N LYS A 100 -8.02 10.74 -17.01
CA LYS A 100 -8.00 10.45 -18.44
C LYS A 100 -7.39 9.07 -18.70
N ARG A 101 -8.21 8.17 -19.24
CA ARG A 101 -7.81 6.84 -19.72
C ARG A 101 -7.65 6.92 -21.24
N ARG A 102 -6.51 6.48 -21.76
CA ARG A 102 -6.27 6.42 -23.20
C ARG A 102 -6.44 4.97 -23.64
N ARG A 103 -7.29 4.73 -24.64
CA ARG A 103 -7.52 3.40 -25.23
C ARG A 103 -6.55 3.15 -26.37
N LYS A 104 -6.10 4.21 -27.05
CA LYS A 104 -5.01 4.17 -28.03
C LYS A 104 -3.69 4.69 -27.42
N PRO A 105 -2.53 4.24 -27.96
CA PRO A 105 -1.24 4.75 -27.52
C PRO A 105 -1.08 6.23 -27.86
N VAL A 106 -0.24 6.91 -27.09
CA VAL A 106 0.13 8.31 -27.34
C VAL A 106 1.16 8.40 -28.45
N ILE A 107 0.96 9.34 -29.38
CA ILE A 107 1.89 9.61 -30.48
C ILE A 107 2.90 10.66 -29.99
N ARG A 108 4.19 10.29 -29.95
CA ARG A 108 5.26 11.24 -29.62
C ARG A 108 5.69 11.98 -30.88
N ILE A 109 5.64 13.31 -30.84
CA ILE A 109 6.10 14.19 -31.92
C ILE A 109 7.50 14.70 -31.64
N GLY A 110 7.82 14.92 -30.36
CA GLY A 110 9.14 15.39 -29.95
C GLY A 110 9.55 14.85 -28.59
N ARG A 111 10.61 15.45 -28.04
CA ARG A 111 11.14 15.04 -26.73
C ARG A 111 10.14 15.29 -25.59
N LYS A 112 9.37 16.37 -25.67
CA LYS A 112 8.35 16.78 -24.68
C LYS A 112 6.94 16.94 -25.25
N GLU A 113 6.79 16.78 -26.57
CA GLU A 113 5.53 17.01 -27.27
C GLU A 113 4.91 15.68 -27.69
N PHE A 114 3.61 15.56 -27.46
CA PHE A 114 2.84 14.39 -27.78
C PHE A 114 1.40 14.78 -28.15
N ILE A 115 0.75 13.92 -28.92
CA ILE A 115 -0.65 14.04 -29.29
C ILE A 115 -1.33 12.70 -29.00
N ASP A 116 -2.59 12.76 -28.57
CA ASP A 116 -3.41 11.57 -28.41
C ASP A 116 -3.77 11.01 -29.78
N ALA A 117 -3.64 9.70 -29.96
CA ALA A 117 -4.09 9.07 -31.19
C ALA A 117 -5.61 9.26 -31.35
N ASP A 118 -6.06 9.45 -32.59
CA ASP A 118 -7.47 9.61 -32.90
C ASP A 118 -8.25 8.36 -32.49
N GLU A 119 -9.18 8.51 -31.56
CA GLU A 119 -10.04 7.44 -31.06
C GLU A 119 -11.42 7.40 -31.76
N SER A 120 -11.65 8.22 -32.80
CA SER A 120 -12.94 8.31 -33.52
C SER A 120 -13.46 6.98 -34.07
N GLU A 121 -12.55 6.06 -34.44
CA GLU A 121 -12.88 4.72 -34.94
C GLU A 121 -13.25 3.72 -33.82
N LEU A 122 -13.00 4.06 -32.55
CA LEU A 122 -13.35 3.19 -31.44
C LEU A 122 -14.85 3.33 -31.13
N PRO A 123 -15.54 2.23 -30.77
CA PRO A 123 -16.88 2.33 -30.26
C PRO A 123 -16.91 3.19 -28.99
N ASP A 124 -17.96 3.99 -28.86
CA ASP A 124 -18.21 4.77 -27.65
C ASP A 124 -18.31 3.83 -26.44
N PRO A 125 -17.80 4.27 -25.27
CA PRO A 125 -17.95 3.49 -24.05
C PRO A 125 -19.44 3.33 -23.71
N ASP A 126 -19.86 2.09 -23.47
CA ASP A 126 -21.22 1.78 -23.05
C ASP A 126 -21.53 2.46 -21.70
N PRO A 127 -22.51 3.38 -21.63
CA PRO A 127 -22.84 4.08 -20.39
C PRO A 127 -23.44 3.15 -19.32
N ASP A 128 -24.03 2.02 -19.73
CA ASP A 128 -24.66 1.03 -18.84
C ASP A 128 -23.69 -0.12 -18.46
N ALA A 129 -22.45 -0.08 -18.95
CA ALA A 129 -21.44 -1.06 -18.57
C ALA A 129 -21.27 -1.08 -17.03
N PRO A 130 -21.27 -2.25 -16.38
CA PRO A 130 -21.13 -2.33 -14.94
C PRO A 130 -19.80 -1.72 -14.52
N LYS A 131 -19.86 -0.58 -13.80
CA LYS A 131 -18.68 -0.02 -13.15
C LYS A 131 -18.16 -1.06 -12.18
N ARG A 132 -16.88 -1.42 -12.30
CA ARG A 132 -16.23 -2.34 -11.36
C ARG A 132 -16.35 -1.72 -9.97
N LYS A 133 -17.19 -2.32 -9.13
CA LYS A 133 -17.34 -1.88 -7.75
C LYS A 133 -16.00 -2.09 -7.06
N ILE A 134 -15.51 -1.03 -6.41
CA ILE A 134 -14.39 -1.16 -5.48
C ILE A 134 -14.90 -2.11 -4.39
N LEU A 135 -14.16 -3.20 -4.18
CA LEU A 135 -14.53 -4.17 -3.15
C LEU A 135 -14.53 -3.43 -1.81
N ALA A 136 -15.63 -3.55 -1.07
CA ALA A 136 -15.70 -3.05 0.29
C ALA A 136 -14.70 -3.84 1.16
N GLU A 137 -14.25 -3.21 2.25
CA GLU A 137 -13.46 -3.90 3.25
C GLU A 137 -14.21 -5.16 3.71
N ILE A 138 -13.50 -6.29 3.65
CA ILE A 138 -13.99 -7.56 4.17
C ILE A 138 -13.98 -7.43 5.69
N LEU A 139 -15.11 -7.74 6.34
CA LEU A 139 -15.19 -7.74 7.80
C LEU A 139 -14.10 -8.65 8.38
N ASP A 140 -13.44 -8.23 9.46
CA ASP A 140 -12.37 -9.02 10.09
C ASP A 140 -12.82 -10.46 10.44
N SER A 141 -14.12 -10.66 10.69
CA SER A 141 -14.73 -11.97 10.95
C SER A 141 -14.72 -12.93 9.75
N GLU A 142 -14.64 -12.42 8.53
CA GLU A 142 -14.63 -13.20 7.28
C GLU A 142 -13.22 -13.53 6.78
N ILE A 143 -12.19 -12.90 7.37
CA ILE A 143 -10.80 -13.08 6.95
C ILE A 143 -10.27 -14.41 7.50
N VAL A 144 -10.24 -15.44 6.66
CA VAL A 144 -9.59 -16.71 7.00
C VAL A 144 -8.11 -16.65 6.65
N PRO A 145 -7.18 -16.79 7.62
CA PRO A 145 -5.75 -16.79 7.32
C PRO A 145 -5.39 -17.99 6.41
N PRO A 146 -4.51 -17.81 5.41
CA PRO A 146 -4.26 -18.79 4.34
C PRO A 146 -3.70 -20.15 4.78
N SER A 147 -3.45 -20.38 6.08
CA SER A 147 -3.05 -21.69 6.58
C SER A 147 -3.26 -21.87 8.09
N ALA A 148 -4.38 -22.44 8.50
CA ALA A 148 -4.49 -23.06 9.83
C ALA A 148 -3.70 -24.39 9.94
N LYS A 149 -3.44 -25.09 8.81
CA LYS A 149 -2.86 -26.45 8.80
C LYS A 149 -1.32 -26.52 8.83
N LYS A 150 -0.58 -25.50 8.38
CA LYS A 150 0.91 -25.51 8.41
C LYS A 150 1.53 -24.91 9.67
N ILE A 151 0.77 -24.22 10.53
CA ILE A 151 1.29 -23.60 11.76
C ILE A 151 1.83 -24.67 12.72
N ARG A 152 1.15 -25.82 12.85
CA ARG A 152 1.63 -26.93 13.69
C ARG A 152 2.99 -27.47 13.24
N HIS A 153 3.23 -27.55 11.93
CA HIS A 153 4.51 -28.02 11.40
C HIS A 153 5.64 -27.01 11.65
N TYR A 154 5.38 -25.70 11.55
CA TYR A 154 6.38 -24.66 11.84
C TYR A 154 6.75 -24.60 13.33
N LEU A 155 5.75 -24.70 14.22
CA LEU A 155 5.98 -24.73 15.67
C LEU A 155 6.74 -26.00 16.11
N LEU A 156 6.42 -27.17 15.55
CA LEU A 156 7.09 -28.44 15.87
C LEU A 156 8.51 -28.53 15.29
N ARG A 157 8.80 -27.85 14.17
CA ARG A 157 10.16 -27.85 13.59
C ARG A 157 11.13 -26.97 14.40
N ASN A 158 10.62 -25.89 15.01
CA ASN A 158 11.41 -24.96 15.81
C ASN A 158 11.49 -25.33 17.30
N ALA A 159 10.64 -26.24 17.80
CA ALA A 159 10.71 -26.76 19.17
C ALA A 159 11.94 -27.65 19.47
N ARG A 160 12.78 -27.94 18.47
CA ARG A 160 14.01 -28.75 18.65
C ARG A 160 15.30 -27.94 18.81
N CYS A 161 15.25 -26.61 18.72
CA CYS A 161 16.43 -25.76 18.91
C CYS A 161 16.50 -25.20 20.33
N GLY A 162 16.56 -26.10 21.32
CA GLY A 162 16.55 -25.73 22.75
C GLY A 162 17.19 -26.76 23.69
N LYS A 163 18.06 -27.61 23.17
CA LYS A 163 18.95 -28.47 23.99
C LYS A 163 20.35 -28.46 23.40
N ARG A 164 21.11 -27.44 23.76
CA ARG A 164 22.56 -27.52 23.98
C ARG A 164 23.01 -26.31 24.77
#